data_AF-A0A0R2LEB5-F1
#
_entry.id   AF-A0A0R2LEB5-F1
#
_cell.length_a   1.000
_cell.length_b   1.000
_cell.length_c   1.000
_cell.angle_alpha   90.00
_cell.angle_beta   90.00
_cell.angle_gamma   90.00
#
_symmetry.space_group_name_H-M   'P 1'
#
loop_
_entity.id
_entity.type
_entity.pdbx_description
1 polymer ?
#
loop_
_entity_poly.entity_id
_entity_poly.type
_entity_poly.pdbx_seq_one_letter_code
_entity_poly.pdbx_strand_id
1 'polypeptide(L)'
;MKLVSQIGKRQNLTLFIFDEPTVGLHQLDIQQLVKVFDRLIQQGATVIAIEHDLDLIANADYVIDMGLGGGINGGHLVATGTPREVSERQIVSRDTIFTNISADLKSRKKGGPPNWQTSFY
;
A
#
# COMPACT_ATOMS: atom_id res chain seq x y z
N MET A 1 -1.31 23.51 -8.67
CA MET A 1 -0.05 23.68 -9.46
C MET A 1 1.21 23.36 -8.63
N LYS A 2 1.22 22.31 -7.78
CA LYS A 2 2.43 21.89 -7.04
C LYS A 2 2.97 20.52 -7.49
N LEU A 3 2.10 19.61 -7.94
CA LEU A 3 2.51 18.29 -8.44
C LEU A 3 3.24 18.39 -9.80
N VAL A 4 2.72 19.21 -10.72
CA VAL A 4 3.24 19.34 -12.10
C VAL A 4 4.68 19.87 -12.14
N SER A 5 5.09 20.69 -11.16
CA SER A 5 6.44 21.29 -11.14
C SER A 5 7.55 20.35 -10.66
N GLN A 6 7.18 19.18 -10.10
CA GLN A 6 8.16 18.22 -9.57
C GLN A 6 8.37 17.00 -10.46
N ILE A 7 7.49 16.74 -11.43
CA ILE A 7 7.53 15.56 -12.30
C ILE A 7 8.80 15.48 -13.20
N GLY A 8 9.56 16.56 -13.32
CA GLY A 8 10.76 16.64 -14.17
C GLY A 8 12.12 16.71 -13.44
N LYS A 9 12.17 16.64 -12.11
CA LYS A 9 13.43 16.73 -11.35
C LYS A 9 13.78 15.36 -10.78
N ARG A 10 15.09 15.02 -10.71
CA ARG A 10 15.56 13.88 -9.91
C ARG A 10 15.00 14.03 -8.49
N GLN A 11 14.30 13.01 -8.01
CA GLN A 11 13.63 13.02 -6.70
C GLN A 11 14.51 12.47 -5.59
N ASN A 12 15.83 12.38 -5.81
CA ASN A 12 16.77 11.96 -4.78
C ASN A 12 16.51 12.78 -3.50
N LEU A 13 16.04 12.10 -2.45
CA LEU A 13 15.73 12.65 -1.12
C LEU A 13 14.37 13.38 -0.97
N THR A 14 13.42 13.22 -1.91
CA THR A 14 12.06 13.76 -1.74
C THR A 14 11.17 12.75 -0.99
N LEU A 15 10.53 13.20 0.10
CA LEU A 15 9.49 12.45 0.81
C LEU A 15 8.09 12.97 0.40
N PHE A 16 7.27 12.10 -0.17
CA PHE A 16 5.85 12.36 -0.42
C PHE A 16 5.01 11.72 0.67
N ILE A 17 4.07 12.48 1.23
CA ILE A 17 3.09 12.00 2.20
C ILE A 17 1.70 12.21 1.60
N PHE A 18 0.91 11.15 1.52
CA PHE A 18 -0.47 11.16 1.05
C PHE A 18 -1.41 10.77 2.19
N ASP A 19 -2.51 11.50 2.31
CA ASP A 19 -3.57 11.24 3.28
C ASP A 19 -4.80 10.75 2.53
N GLU A 20 -5.12 9.48 2.69
CA GLU A 20 -6.21 8.75 2.02
C GLU A 20 -6.34 9.02 0.50
N PRO A 21 -5.26 8.83 -0.31
CA PRO A 21 -5.28 9.11 -1.75
C PRO A 21 -6.27 8.27 -2.57
N THR A 22 -6.80 7.16 -2.04
CA THR A 22 -7.78 6.31 -2.72
C THR A 22 -9.23 6.77 -2.55
N VAL A 23 -9.50 7.76 -1.67
CA VAL A 23 -10.86 8.22 -1.42
C VAL A 23 -11.53 8.73 -2.70
N GLY A 24 -12.66 8.11 -3.04
CA GLY A 24 -13.45 8.43 -4.23
C GLY A 24 -12.88 7.86 -5.54
N LEU A 25 -11.84 7.04 -5.49
CA LEU A 25 -11.35 6.31 -6.65
C LEU A 25 -12.10 4.99 -6.86
N HIS A 26 -12.31 4.62 -8.12
CA HIS A 26 -12.76 3.29 -8.46
C HIS A 26 -11.61 2.29 -8.33
N GLN A 27 -11.90 1.01 -8.09
CA GLN A 27 -10.88 -0.02 -7.83
C GLN A 27 -9.85 -0.19 -8.97
N LEU A 28 -10.28 0.06 -10.21
CA LEU A 28 -9.39 0.08 -11.39
C LEU A 28 -8.43 1.28 -11.40
N ASP A 29 -8.81 2.40 -10.79
CA ASP A 29 -8.00 3.61 -10.73
C ASP A 29 -6.91 3.50 -9.64
N ILE A 30 -7.14 2.70 -8.61
CA ILE A 30 -6.13 2.37 -7.59
C ILE A 30 -4.90 1.74 -8.26
N GLN A 31 -5.10 0.88 -9.26
CA GLN A 31 -3.99 0.29 -10.02
C GLN A 31 -3.20 1.32 -10.83
N GLN A 32 -3.84 2.41 -11.26
CA GLN A 32 -3.13 3.52 -11.91
C GLN A 32 -2.37 4.35 -10.87
N LEU A 33 -2.94 4.55 -9.68
CA LEU A 33 -2.28 5.24 -8.57
C LEU A 33 -1.01 4.50 -8.13
N VAL A 34 -1.05 3.17 -7.99
CA VAL A 34 0.14 2.35 -7.70
C VAL A 34 1.25 2.60 -8.72
N LYS A 35 0.94 2.60 -10.02
CA LYS A 35 1.93 2.90 -11.07
C LYS A 35 2.51 4.31 -10.97
N VAL A 36 1.75 5.27 -10.46
CA VAL A 36 2.25 6.63 -10.21
C VAL A 36 3.24 6.61 -9.04
N PHE A 37 2.94 5.91 -7.95
CA PHE A 37 3.86 5.75 -6.83
C PHE A 37 5.14 5.04 -7.24
N ASP A 38 5.05 3.96 -8.02
CA ASP A 38 6.21 3.24 -8.55
C ASP A 38 7.15 4.16 -9.33
N ARG A 39 6.59 5.05 -10.17
CA ARG A 39 7.38 6.03 -10.92
C ARG A 39 8.09 7.04 -10.02
N LEU A 40 7.43 7.50 -8.95
CA LEU A 40 8.05 8.40 -7.98
C LEU A 40 9.21 7.71 -7.25
N ILE A 41 9.00 6.46 -6.83
CA ILE A 41 10.00 5.65 -6.14
C ILE A 41 11.20 5.38 -7.06
N GLN A 42 10.96 5.00 -8.32
CA GLN A 42 12.01 4.82 -9.34
C GLN A 42 12.83 6.10 -9.61
N GLN A 43 12.24 7.27 -9.37
CA GLN A 43 12.94 8.55 -9.48
C GLN A 43 13.74 8.93 -8.23
N GLY A 44 13.75 8.08 -7.18
CA GLY A 44 14.50 8.27 -5.94
C GLY A 44 13.68 8.85 -4.78
N ALA A 45 12.35 8.94 -4.92
CA ALA A 45 11.48 9.43 -3.86
C ALA A 45 11.16 8.33 -2.83
N THR A 46 10.80 8.76 -1.62
CA THR A 46 10.11 7.91 -0.63
C THR A 46 8.64 8.32 -0.58
N VAL A 47 7.73 7.35 -0.54
CA VAL A 47 6.29 7.59 -0.46
C VAL A 47 5.75 6.99 0.83
N ILE A 48 4.99 7.79 1.59
CA ILE A 48 4.21 7.35 2.74
C ILE A 48 2.75 7.66 2.43
N ALA A 49 1.86 6.67 2.56
CA ALA A 49 0.43 6.84 2.37
C ALA A 49 -0.31 6.35 3.62
N ILE A 50 -1.27 7.14 4.09
CA ILE A 50 -2.21 6.77 5.15
C ILE A 50 -3.45 6.22 4.47
N GLU A 51 -3.71 4.93 4.64
CA GLU A 51 -4.70 4.22 3.84
C GLU A 51 -5.43 3.13 4.59
N HIS A 52 -6.64 2.85 4.12
CA HIS A 52 -7.48 1.75 4.58
C HIS A 52 -7.90 0.81 3.43
N ASP A 53 -7.60 1.17 2.17
CA ASP A 53 -7.88 0.32 1.02
C ASP A 53 -6.89 -0.86 0.92
N LEU A 54 -7.44 -2.08 0.85
CA LEU A 54 -6.64 -3.31 0.86
C LEU A 54 -5.84 -3.53 -0.40
N ASP A 55 -6.32 -3.06 -1.56
CA ASP A 55 -5.61 -3.24 -2.82
C ASP A 55 -4.36 -2.37 -2.84
N LEU A 56 -4.43 -1.14 -2.33
CA LEU A 56 -3.24 -0.32 -2.20
C LEU A 56 -2.27 -0.90 -1.16
N ILE A 57 -2.76 -1.28 0.03
CA ILE A 57 -1.93 -1.85 1.10
C ILE A 57 -1.21 -3.13 0.64
N ALA A 58 -1.89 -3.98 -0.13
CA ALA A 58 -1.30 -5.22 -0.65
C ALA A 58 -0.16 -5.00 -1.66
N ASN A 59 -0.09 -3.83 -2.30
CA ASN A 59 0.99 -3.45 -3.22
C ASN A 59 2.14 -2.68 -2.54
N ALA A 60 2.03 -2.37 -1.24
CA ALA A 60 3.07 -1.63 -0.54
C ALA A 60 4.33 -2.49 -0.28
N ASP A 61 5.51 -1.86 -0.29
CA ASP A 61 6.75 -2.52 0.12
C ASP A 61 6.79 -2.80 1.63
N TYR A 62 6.15 -1.91 2.42
CA TYR A 62 6.17 -1.96 3.88
C TYR A 62 4.87 -1.39 4.46
N VAL A 63 4.39 -2.00 5.53
CA VAL A 63 3.16 -1.65 6.23
C VAL A 63 3.47 -1.37 7.70
N ILE A 64 2.83 -0.32 8.23
CA ILE A 64 2.82 0.03 9.65
C ILE A 64 1.35 0.07 10.06
N ASP A 65 0.94 -0.88 10.88
CA ASP A 65 -0.42 -0.96 11.41
C ASP A 65 -0.51 -0.28 12.78
N MET A 66 -1.47 0.63 12.91
CA MET A 66 -1.54 1.59 14.01
C MET A 66 -2.87 1.47 14.75
N GLY A 67 -2.78 1.17 16.05
CA GLY A 67 -3.91 1.16 16.98
C GLY A 67 -4.88 0.01 16.76
N LEU A 68 -5.61 -0.36 17.81
CA LEU A 68 -6.74 -1.29 17.69
C LEU A 68 -8.05 -0.56 17.37
N GLY A 69 -7.99 0.77 17.25
CA GLY A 69 -9.08 1.68 16.94
C GLY A 69 -8.65 3.14 17.09
N GLY A 70 -9.58 4.08 17.00
CA GLY A 70 -9.33 5.51 17.24
C GLY A 70 -9.28 5.91 18.72
N GLY A 71 -8.78 7.11 19.00
CA GLY A 71 -8.80 7.72 20.33
C GLY A 71 -7.89 7.01 21.33
N ILE A 72 -8.41 6.70 22.53
CA ILE A 72 -7.65 6.06 23.61
C ILE A 72 -7.14 4.65 23.26
N ASN A 73 -7.74 4.01 22.26
CA ASN A 73 -7.37 2.68 21.78
C ASN A 73 -6.40 2.73 20.57
N GLY A 74 -6.02 3.95 20.16
CA GLY A 74 -5.09 4.23 19.08
C GLY A 74 -3.69 4.57 19.58
N GLY A 75 -2.80 4.98 18.67
CA GLY A 75 -1.47 5.50 19.02
C GLY A 75 -0.42 4.45 19.42
N HIS A 76 -0.74 3.16 19.25
CA HIS A 76 0.19 2.06 19.50
C HIS A 76 0.52 1.32 18.20
N LEU A 77 1.77 0.87 18.06
CA LEU A 77 2.17 0.00 16.94
C LEU A 77 1.60 -1.40 17.16
N VAL A 78 0.74 -1.86 16.26
CA VAL A 78 0.14 -3.20 16.33
C VAL A 78 1.00 -4.21 15.57
N ALA A 79 1.36 -3.85 14.33
CA ALA A 79 2.21 -4.69 13.50
C ALA A 79 3.00 -3.86 12.49
N THR A 80 4.09 -4.43 12.01
CA THR A 80 4.88 -3.83 10.95
C THR A 80 5.72 -4.89 10.24
N GLY A 81 5.97 -4.67 8.96
CA GLY A 81 6.63 -5.60 8.06
C GLY A 81 6.12 -5.44 6.63
N THR A 82 6.44 -6.40 5.78
CA THR A 82 5.82 -6.52 4.45
C THR A 82 4.32 -6.80 4.57
N PRO A 83 3.49 -6.47 3.57
CA PRO A 83 2.05 -6.78 3.62
C PRO A 83 1.78 -8.25 3.92
N ARG A 84 2.63 -9.15 3.41
CA ARG A 84 2.53 -10.59 3.66
C ARG A 84 2.79 -10.94 5.13
N GLU A 85 3.92 -10.49 5.70
CA GLU A 85 4.26 -10.73 7.10
C GLU A 85 3.19 -10.20 8.04
N VAL A 86 2.64 -9.02 7.74
CA VAL A 86 1.58 -8.42 8.53
C VAL A 86 0.27 -9.22 8.38
N SER A 87 -0.06 -9.70 7.18
CA SER A 87 -1.27 -10.52 6.92
C SER A 87 -1.26 -11.90 7.62
N GLU A 88 -0.07 -12.46 7.85
CA GLU A 88 0.11 -13.77 8.48
C GLU A 88 0.06 -13.67 10.02
N ARG A 89 0.12 -12.46 10.60
CA ARG A 89 -0.03 -12.27 12.05
C ARG A 89 -1.49 -12.44 12.45
N GLN A 90 -1.72 -13.36 13.38
CA GLN A 90 -3.02 -13.57 13.99
C GLN A 90 -3.23 -12.50 15.07
N ILE A 91 -3.64 -11.30 14.66
CA ILE A 91 -3.99 -10.22 15.60
C ILE A 91 -5.42 -10.45 16.06
N VAL A 92 -5.61 -10.65 17.37
CA VAL A 92 -6.91 -10.89 18.00
C VAL A 92 -7.65 -9.56 18.12
N SER A 93 -8.23 -9.07 17.03
CA SER A 93 -9.13 -7.91 17.04
C SER A 93 -10.16 -8.02 15.93
N ARG A 94 -11.41 -7.69 16.26
CA ARG A 94 -12.61 -7.87 15.40
C ARG A 94 -12.69 -6.89 14.24
N ASP A 95 -11.91 -5.81 14.28
CA ASP A 95 -12.00 -4.68 13.33
C ASP A 95 -10.71 -4.46 12.52
N THR A 96 -9.78 -5.42 12.51
CA THR A 96 -8.51 -5.24 11.81
C THR A 96 -8.61 -5.65 10.34
N ILE A 97 -8.11 -4.76 9.47
CA ILE A 97 -7.84 -4.88 8.02
C ILE A 97 -7.45 -6.31 7.56
N PHE A 98 -6.77 -7.08 8.42
CA PHE A 98 -6.17 -8.39 8.08
C PHE A 98 -7.14 -9.58 7.93
N THR A 99 -8.35 -9.53 8.48
CA THR A 99 -9.31 -10.63 8.24
C THR A 99 -9.62 -10.77 6.74
N ASN A 100 -9.60 -9.64 6.02
CA ASN A 100 -9.92 -9.59 4.59
C ASN A 100 -8.70 -9.75 3.66
N ILE A 101 -7.49 -9.29 4.04
CA ILE A 101 -6.27 -9.51 3.23
C ILE A 101 -5.94 -11.00 3.12
N SER A 102 -6.05 -11.75 4.22
CA SER A 102 -5.86 -13.20 4.22
C SER A 102 -6.84 -13.91 3.28
N ALA A 103 -8.06 -13.39 3.13
CA ALA A 103 -9.07 -13.93 2.22
C ALA A 103 -8.76 -13.56 0.76
N ASP A 104 -8.36 -12.32 0.47
CA ASP A 104 -8.01 -11.87 -0.88
C ASP A 104 -6.78 -12.59 -1.45
N LEU A 105 -5.70 -12.70 -0.66
CA LEU A 105 -4.49 -13.43 -1.09
C LEU A 105 -4.76 -14.93 -1.31
N LYS A 106 -5.67 -15.54 -0.54
CA LYS A 106 -6.13 -16.91 -0.77
C LYS A 106 -6.99 -17.04 -2.03
N SER A 107 -7.76 -16.01 -2.38
CA SER A 107 -8.54 -15.95 -3.62
C SER A 107 -7.61 -15.87 -4.85
N ARG A 108 -6.55 -15.05 -4.77
CA ARG A 108 -5.53 -14.90 -5.82
C ARG A 108 -4.75 -16.20 -6.05
N LYS A 109 -4.55 -17.06 -5.04
CA LYS A 109 -3.94 -18.40 -5.23
C LYS A 109 -4.77 -19.36 -6.10
N LYS A 110 -6.08 -19.12 -6.28
CA LYS A 110 -6.94 -19.93 -7.18
C LYS A 110 -6.89 -19.47 -8.64
N GLY A 111 -6.40 -18.26 -8.92
CA GLY A 111 -5.99 -17.84 -10.25
C GLY A 111 -4.51 -18.15 -10.42
N GLY A 112 -4.16 -19.09 -11.32
CA GLY A 112 -2.76 -19.37 -11.64
C GLY A 112 -1.99 -18.08 -11.99
N PRO A 113 -0.65 -18.06 -11.82
CA PRO A 113 0.14 -16.86 -12.07
C PRO A 113 -0.17 -16.33 -13.49
N PRO A 114 -0.37 -15.02 -13.67
CA PRO A 114 -0.40 -14.47 -15.02
C PRO A 114 0.94 -14.81 -15.67
N ASN A 115 0.87 -15.31 -16.90
CA ASN A 115 2.03 -15.49 -17.77
C ASN A 115 2.76 -14.13 -17.85
N TRP A 116 3.92 -14.05 -17.21
CA TRP A 116 4.95 -13.05 -17.48
C TRP A 116 6.21 -13.81 -17.86
N GLN A 117 6.21 -14.38 -19.07
CA GLN A 117 7.46 -14.78 -19.70
C GLN A 117 8.31 -13.53 -19.94
N THR A 118 9.40 -13.45 -19.17
CA THR A 118 10.75 -13.03 -19.56
C THR A 118 10.87 -12.08 -20.77
N SER A 119 11.22 -10.83 -20.51
CA SER A 119 12.24 -10.15 -21.31
C SER A 119 12.81 -8.96 -20.52
N PHE A 120 14.02 -9.15 -19.98
CA PHE A 120 14.88 -8.05 -19.59
C PHE A 120 15.53 -7.51 -20.87
N TYR A 121 15.26 -6.25 -21.20
CA TYR A 121 16.17 -5.31 -21.87
C TYR A 121 15.80 -3.88 -21.47
#